data_AF-A0A497PQW7-F1
#
_entry.id   AF-A0A497PQW7-F1
#
_cell.length_a   1.000
_cell.length_b   1.000
_cell.length_c   1.000
_cell.angle_alpha   90.00
_cell.angle_beta   90.00
_cell.angle_gamma   90.00
#
_symmetry.space_group_name_H-M   'P 1'
#
loop_
_entity.id
_entity.type
_entity.pdbx_description
1 polymer ?
#
loop_
_entity_poly.entity_id
_entity_poly.type
_entity_poly.pdbx_seq_one_letter_code
_entity_poly.pdbx_strand_id
1 'polypeptide(L)'
;MRKEVLEVDNRFGEEYAGRYVFAEISWAKRSRIIQRHTRYHPITGQVLNADYVAIQAETIWASLREQPKHEPITLERLLSEGDDGVPIELGELFSRTVNRLNGVSLEETRFLSEPSADGSRIQRSRSSASARSSVGHRGSLKGSQPRRFKSS
;
A
#
# COMPACT_ATOMS: atom_id res chain seq x y z
N MET A 1 -17.09 -22.36 5.30
CA MET A 1 -16.27 -21.60 4.34
C MET A 1 -16.92 -21.70 2.99
N ARG A 2 -17.17 -20.55 2.35
CA ARG A 2 -17.78 -20.48 1.02
C ARG A 2 -16.84 -21.05 -0.04
N LYS A 3 -17.42 -21.56 -1.12
CA LYS A 3 -16.69 -22.05 -2.30
C LYS A 3 -17.29 -21.46 -3.55
N GLU A 4 -16.47 -21.32 -4.57
CA GLU A 4 -16.90 -20.90 -5.89
C GLU A 4 -16.19 -21.74 -6.95
N VAL A 5 -16.96 -22.18 -7.94
CA VAL A 5 -16.45 -22.93 -9.10
C VAL A 5 -16.46 -21.99 -10.29
N LEU A 6 -15.32 -21.92 -10.98
CA LEU A 6 -15.12 -21.11 -12.16
C LEU A 6 -14.73 -22.03 -13.32
N GLU A 7 -15.53 -22.00 -14.38
CA GLU A 7 -15.19 -22.64 -15.66
C GLU A 7 -14.52 -21.60 -16.53
N VAL A 8 -13.25 -21.84 -16.87
CA VAL A 8 -12.43 -20.97 -17.70
C VAL A 8 -12.37 -21.55 -19.11
N ASP A 9 -12.71 -20.73 -20.09
CA ASP A 9 -12.63 -21.03 -21.52
C ASP A 9 -11.24 -20.73 -22.09
N ASN A 10 -11.03 -21.07 -23.37
CA ASN A 10 -9.73 -21.01 -24.01
C ASN A 10 -9.27 -19.58 -24.36
N ARG A 11 -10.05 -18.54 -24.03
CA ARG A 11 -9.74 -17.14 -24.42
C ARG A 11 -8.47 -16.59 -23.77
N PHE A 12 -8.01 -17.20 -22.68
CA PHE A 12 -6.78 -16.82 -21.99
C PHE A 12 -5.58 -17.69 -22.41
N GLY A 13 -5.79 -18.67 -23.28
CA GLY A 13 -4.84 -19.73 -23.60
C GLY A 13 -5.44 -21.11 -23.31
N GLU A 14 -5.17 -22.09 -24.17
CA GLU A 14 -5.66 -23.47 -23.98
C GLU A 14 -5.11 -24.09 -22.69
N GLU A 15 -3.91 -23.68 -22.30
CA GLU A 15 -3.27 -24.04 -21.04
C GLU A 15 -3.96 -23.43 -19.81
N TYR A 16 -4.89 -22.50 -19.93
CA TYR A 16 -5.65 -22.00 -18.78
C TYR A 16 -7.07 -22.53 -18.73
N ALA A 17 -7.52 -23.22 -19.78
CA ALA A 17 -8.87 -23.72 -19.87
C ALA A 17 -9.14 -24.83 -18.84
N GLY A 18 -10.35 -24.81 -18.28
CA GLY A 18 -10.87 -25.86 -17.41
C GLY A 18 -11.46 -25.33 -16.10
N ARG A 19 -11.66 -26.27 -15.17
CA ARG A 19 -12.38 -26.06 -13.93
C ARG A 19 -11.45 -25.64 -12.80
N TYR A 20 -11.75 -24.50 -12.19
CA TYR A 20 -11.08 -23.98 -11.00
C TYR A 20 -12.05 -23.94 -9.84
N VAL A 21 -11.59 -24.33 -8.66
CA VAL A 21 -12.38 -24.25 -7.43
C VAL A 21 -11.65 -23.38 -6.43
N PHE A 22 -12.27 -22.26 -6.09
CA PHE A 22 -11.80 -21.36 -5.05
C PHE A 22 -12.61 -21.59 -3.76
N ALA A 23 -11.96 -21.41 -2.63
CA ALA A 23 -12.59 -21.44 -1.32
C ALA A 23 -12.14 -20.24 -0.48
N GLU A 24 -13.07 -19.71 0.30
CA GLU A 24 -12.79 -18.71 1.33
C GLU A 24 -11.67 -19.23 2.27
N ILE A 25 -10.68 -18.38 2.53
CA ILE A 25 -9.63 -18.65 3.50
C ILE A 25 -10.05 -18.15 4.89
N SER A 26 -9.47 -18.74 5.94
CA SER A 26 -9.75 -18.23 7.29
C SER A 26 -9.22 -16.81 7.46
N TRP A 27 -9.86 -16.07 8.36
CA TRP A 27 -9.37 -14.75 8.78
C TRP A 27 -7.90 -14.79 9.18
N ALA A 28 -7.50 -15.76 10.00
CA ALA A 28 -6.10 -15.91 10.44
C ALA A 28 -5.13 -16.17 9.27
N LYS A 29 -5.53 -16.93 8.24
CA LYS A 29 -4.71 -17.16 7.05
C LYS A 29 -4.53 -15.86 6.27
N ARG A 30 -5.62 -15.10 6.04
CA ARG A 30 -5.58 -13.80 5.36
C ARG A 30 -4.71 -12.80 6.12
N SER A 31 -4.89 -12.68 7.43
CA SER A 31 -4.06 -11.82 8.29
C SER A 31 -2.58 -12.18 8.21
N ARG A 32 -2.25 -13.48 8.20
CA ARG A 32 -0.85 -13.92 8.08
C ARG A 32 -0.23 -13.59 6.73
N ILE A 33 -1.00 -13.68 5.64
CA ILE A 33 -0.54 -13.29 4.30
C ILE A 33 -0.22 -11.80 4.27
N ILE A 34 -1.15 -10.95 4.73
CA ILE A 34 -0.97 -9.51 4.80
C ILE A 34 0.27 -9.16 5.63
N GLN A 35 0.39 -9.76 6.82
CA GLN A 35 1.54 -9.50 7.71
C GLN A 35 2.88 -9.91 7.10
N ARG A 36 2.93 -11.01 6.35
CA ARG A 36 4.17 -11.48 5.72
C ARG A 36 4.69 -10.48 4.69
N HIS A 37 3.79 -9.87 3.94
CA HIS A 37 4.09 -8.97 2.83
C HIS A 37 3.96 -7.49 3.20
N THR A 38 3.78 -7.19 4.49
CA THR A 38 3.72 -5.82 5.01
C THR A 38 4.81 -5.61 6.04
N ARG A 39 5.66 -4.60 5.82
CA ARG A 39 6.64 -4.15 6.79
C ARG A 39 6.02 -3.08 7.67
N TYR A 40 6.02 -3.33 8.98
CA TYR A 40 5.55 -2.39 9.98
C TYR A 40 6.72 -1.74 10.72
N HIS A 41 6.54 -0.49 11.14
CA HIS A 41 7.45 0.17 12.06
C HIS A 41 7.35 -0.51 13.44
N PRO A 42 8.48 -0.93 14.03
CA PRO A 42 8.47 -1.83 15.20
C PRO A 42 7.85 -1.21 16.47
N ILE A 43 7.89 0.12 16.60
CA ILE A 43 7.38 0.85 17.78
C ILE A 43 5.96 1.35 17.55
N THR A 44 5.72 2.09 16.47
CA THR A 44 4.43 2.74 16.20
C THR A 44 3.39 1.83 15.56
N GLY A 45 3.80 0.68 15.01
CA GLY A 45 2.90 -0.22 14.27
C GLY A 45 2.43 0.32 12.92
N GLN A 46 2.95 1.46 12.47
CA GLN A 46 2.59 2.05 11.17
C GLN A 46 3.14 1.19 10.02
N VAL A 47 2.39 1.10 8.91
CA VAL A 47 2.86 0.43 7.69
C VAL A 47 3.96 1.27 7.05
N LEU A 48 5.15 0.70 6.89
CA LEU A 48 6.26 1.31 6.16
C LEU A 48 6.22 0.96 4.68
N ASN A 49 5.88 -0.29 4.37
CA ASN A 49 5.76 -0.78 3.00
C ASN A 49 4.81 -1.98 2.98
N ALA A 50 4.04 -2.14 1.92
CA ALA A 50 3.21 -3.30 1.67
C ALA A 50 3.36 -3.71 0.20
N ASP A 51 3.71 -4.98 -0.03
CA ASP A 51 3.72 -5.57 -1.36
C ASP A 51 2.32 -6.09 -1.69
N TYR A 52 1.51 -5.22 -2.28
CA TYR A 52 0.13 -5.56 -2.56
C TYR A 52 -0.04 -6.61 -3.65
N VAL A 53 0.89 -6.67 -4.61
CA VAL A 53 0.90 -7.71 -5.65
C VAL A 53 1.14 -9.06 -5.00
N ALA A 54 2.11 -9.16 -4.09
CA ALA A 54 2.37 -10.39 -3.36
C ALA A 54 1.23 -10.80 -2.42
N ILE A 55 0.59 -9.84 -1.76
CA ILE A 55 -0.60 -10.11 -0.94
C ILE A 55 -1.71 -10.71 -1.81
N GLN A 56 -1.98 -10.12 -2.97
CA GLN A 56 -3.05 -10.56 -3.85
C GLN A 56 -2.74 -11.93 -4.46
N ALA A 57 -1.54 -12.11 -5.01
CA ALA A 57 -1.08 -13.37 -5.58
C ALA A 57 -1.14 -14.52 -4.56
N GLU A 58 -0.62 -14.32 -3.35
CA GLU A 58 -0.69 -15.37 -2.32
C GLU A 58 -2.12 -15.60 -1.82
N THR A 59 -2.98 -14.58 -1.81
CA THR A 59 -4.39 -14.76 -1.44
C THR A 59 -5.15 -15.57 -2.49
N ILE A 60 -4.89 -15.33 -3.79
CA ILE A 60 -5.42 -16.16 -4.88
C ILE A 60 -4.95 -17.60 -4.72
N TRP A 61 -3.64 -17.79 -4.56
CA TRP A 61 -3.03 -19.10 -4.41
C TRP A 61 -3.56 -19.87 -3.18
N ALA A 62 -3.69 -19.20 -2.04
CA ALA A 62 -4.22 -19.80 -0.82
C ALA A 62 -5.72 -20.15 -0.91
N SER A 63 -6.47 -19.44 -1.76
CA SER A 63 -7.89 -19.68 -1.99
C SER A 63 -8.12 -20.77 -3.03
N LEU A 64 -7.18 -21.01 -3.94
CA LEU A 64 -7.27 -22.04 -4.98
C LEU A 64 -7.16 -23.44 -4.38
N ARG A 65 -8.18 -24.29 -4.62
CA ARG A 65 -8.28 -25.67 -4.09
C ARG A 65 -8.18 -26.72 -5.16
N GLU A 66 -8.75 -26.45 -6.32
CA GLU A 66 -8.69 -27.32 -7.49
C GLU A 66 -8.40 -26.43 -8.70
N GLN A 67 -7.62 -26.95 -9.63
CA GLN A 67 -7.35 -26.36 -10.93
C GLN A 67 -7.19 -27.51 -11.95
N PRO A 68 -7.07 -27.24 -13.26
CA PRO A 68 -6.80 -28.27 -14.26
C PRO A 68 -5.56 -29.11 -13.92
N LYS A 69 -5.51 -30.34 -14.43
CA LYS A 69 -4.49 -31.35 -14.05
C LYS A 69 -3.04 -30.93 -14.32
N HIS A 70 -2.82 -30.04 -15.28
CA HIS A 70 -1.50 -29.52 -15.63
C HIS A 70 -1.09 -28.32 -14.77
N GLU A 71 -1.91 -27.93 -13.79
CA GLU A 71 -1.62 -26.92 -12.76
C GLU A 71 -1.04 -25.61 -13.32
N PRO A 72 -1.76 -24.94 -14.23
CA PRO A 72 -1.20 -23.79 -14.95
C PRO A 72 -0.96 -22.57 -14.05
N ILE A 73 -1.62 -22.52 -12.89
CA ILE A 73 -1.49 -21.44 -11.92
C ILE A 73 -0.54 -21.89 -10.82
N THR A 74 0.53 -21.14 -10.62
CA THR A 74 1.44 -21.25 -9.48
C THR A 74 1.67 -19.88 -8.86
N LEU A 75 2.21 -19.84 -7.65
CA LEU A 75 2.54 -18.57 -7.00
C LEU A 75 3.57 -17.79 -7.81
N GLU A 76 4.56 -18.46 -8.40
CA GLU A 76 5.60 -17.84 -9.24
C GLU A 76 4.99 -17.18 -10.48
N ARG A 77 4.05 -17.83 -11.17
CA ARG A 77 3.39 -17.24 -12.34
C ARG A 77 2.49 -16.07 -11.97
N LEU A 78 1.84 -16.11 -10.81
CA LEU A 78 1.03 -14.99 -10.30
C LEU A 78 1.88 -13.77 -9.92
N LEU A 79 3.16 -13.97 -9.62
CA LEU A 79 4.13 -12.92 -9.26
C LEU A 79 5.01 -12.48 -10.43
N SER A 80 4.95 -13.19 -11.57
CA SER A 80 5.82 -12.90 -12.71
C SER A 80 5.45 -11.57 -13.36
N GLU A 81 6.42 -10.67 -13.45
CA GLU A 81 6.31 -9.38 -14.16
C GLU A 81 6.62 -9.50 -15.67
N GLY A 82 7.19 -10.64 -16.10
CA GLY A 82 7.54 -10.91 -17.50
C GLY A 82 6.47 -11.68 -18.27
N ASP A 83 6.80 -12.06 -19.51
CA ASP A 83 5.88 -12.72 -20.46
C ASP A 83 5.39 -14.11 -20.01
N ASP A 84 6.02 -14.72 -19.01
CA ASP A 84 5.65 -16.04 -18.47
C ASP A 84 4.50 -16.00 -17.43
N GLY A 85 4.03 -14.80 -17.11
CA GLY A 85 2.99 -14.54 -16.11
C GLY A 85 1.58 -14.94 -16.53
N VAL A 86 0.65 -14.84 -15.57
CA VAL A 86 -0.78 -15.08 -15.83
C VAL A 86 -1.36 -13.90 -16.64
N PRO A 87 -2.15 -14.14 -17.71
CA PRO A 87 -2.81 -13.08 -18.46
C PRO A 87 -3.61 -12.13 -17.56
N ILE A 88 -3.54 -10.82 -17.83
CA ILE A 88 -4.14 -9.77 -16.99
C ILE A 88 -5.62 -10.06 -16.70
N GLU A 89 -6.41 -10.32 -17.75
CA GLU A 89 -7.85 -10.57 -17.61
C GLU A 89 -8.16 -11.82 -16.76
N LEU A 90 -7.31 -12.84 -16.82
CA LEU A 90 -7.43 -14.04 -16.00
C LEU A 90 -7.09 -13.75 -14.53
N GLY A 91 -6.02 -12.97 -14.29
CA GLY A 91 -5.66 -12.49 -12.96
C GLY A 91 -6.76 -11.63 -12.32
N GLU A 92 -7.40 -10.76 -13.10
CA GLU A 92 -8.56 -9.96 -12.65
C GLU A 92 -9.77 -10.83 -12.32
N LEU A 93 -10.04 -11.85 -13.13
CA LEU A 93 -11.13 -12.80 -12.92
C LEU A 93 -10.95 -13.55 -11.58
N PHE A 94 -9.74 -14.05 -11.31
CA PHE A 94 -9.41 -14.68 -10.04
C PHE A 94 -9.49 -13.70 -8.88
N SER A 95 -8.94 -12.50 -9.03
CA SER A 95 -8.98 -11.45 -8.01
C SER A 95 -10.41 -11.11 -7.60
N ARG A 96 -11.31 -10.92 -8.57
CA ARG A 96 -12.73 -10.64 -8.32
C ARG A 96 -13.41 -11.76 -7.54
N THR A 97 -13.14 -13.00 -7.95
CA THR A 97 -13.69 -14.21 -7.33
C THR A 97 -13.24 -14.33 -5.88
N VAL A 98 -11.94 -14.18 -5.63
CA VAL A 98 -11.32 -14.31 -4.32
C VAL A 98 -11.71 -13.14 -3.40
N ASN A 99 -11.83 -11.93 -3.92
CA ASN A 99 -12.29 -10.77 -3.16
C ASN A 99 -13.72 -10.94 -2.67
N ARG A 100 -14.63 -11.44 -3.53
CA ARG A 100 -16.00 -11.78 -3.15
C ARG A 100 -16.04 -12.88 -2.08
N LEU A 101 -15.25 -13.94 -2.25
CA LEU A 101 -15.18 -15.05 -1.29
C LEU A 101 -14.65 -14.64 0.09
N ASN A 102 -13.68 -13.72 0.13
CA ASN A 102 -13.04 -13.29 1.37
C ASN A 102 -13.62 -12.01 1.97
N GLY A 103 -14.74 -11.51 1.41
CA GLY A 103 -15.42 -10.32 1.91
C GLY A 103 -14.56 -9.06 1.88
N VAL A 104 -13.64 -8.96 0.92
CA VAL A 104 -12.76 -7.79 0.76
C VAL A 104 -13.63 -6.61 0.31
N SER A 105 -13.67 -5.53 1.08
CA SER A 105 -14.44 -4.33 0.71
C SER A 105 -13.76 -3.59 -0.45
N LEU A 106 -14.50 -2.71 -1.15
CA LEU A 106 -13.91 -1.86 -2.19
C LEU A 106 -12.83 -0.91 -1.64
N GLU A 107 -12.93 -0.52 -0.36
CA GLU A 107 -11.91 0.28 0.33
C GLU A 107 -10.63 -0.53 0.60
N GLU A 108 -10.77 -1.78 1.06
CA GLU A 108 -9.62 -2.68 1.20
C GLU A 108 -9.01 -3.01 -0.17
N THR A 109 -9.84 -3.17 -1.20
CA THR A 109 -9.36 -3.37 -2.58
C THR A 109 -8.60 -2.14 -3.05
N ARG A 110 -9.07 -0.92 -2.77
CA ARG A 110 -8.37 0.32 -3.10
C ARG A 110 -7.05 0.45 -2.35
N PHE A 111 -7.01 0.14 -1.06
CA PHE A 111 -5.77 0.11 -0.29
C PHE A 111 -4.77 -0.90 -0.86
N LEU A 112 -5.24 -2.07 -1.32
CA LEU A 112 -4.42 -3.09 -1.99
C LEU A 112 -4.14 -2.80 -3.49
N SER A 113 -4.70 -1.74 -4.08
CA SER A 113 -4.53 -1.43 -5.50
C SER A 113 -3.90 -0.06 -5.75
N GLU A 114 -3.84 0.81 -4.74
CA GLU A 114 -3.18 2.10 -4.85
C GLU A 114 -1.66 1.90 -4.90
N PRO A 115 -0.97 2.42 -5.92
CA PRO A 115 0.48 2.54 -5.89
C PRO A 115 0.86 3.29 -4.63
N SER A 116 1.81 2.75 -3.86
CA SER A 116 2.42 3.47 -2.74
C SER A 116 2.96 4.79 -3.27
N ALA A 117 2.20 5.87 -3.08
CA ALA A 117 2.65 7.20 -3.34
C ALA A 117 3.59 7.63 -2.20
N ASP A 118 4.68 6.88 -1.98
CA ASP A 118 5.85 7.41 -1.28
C ASP A 118 6.65 8.28 -2.25
N GLY A 119 5.97 9.29 -2.79
CA GLY A 119 6.64 10.48 -3.26
C GLY A 119 7.19 11.16 -2.02
N SER A 120 8.45 10.87 -1.70
CA SER A 120 9.29 11.55 -0.73
C SER A 120 9.26 13.07 -0.92
N ARG A 121 8.18 13.72 -0.52
CA ARG A 121 8.14 15.17 -0.37
C ARG A 121 8.72 15.47 1.00
N ILE A 122 10.03 15.28 1.12
CA ILE A 122 10.82 16.02 2.09
C ILE A 122 10.61 17.49 1.70
N GLN A 123 9.62 18.10 2.34
CA GLN A 123 9.45 19.54 2.35
C GLN A 123 10.71 20.04 3.05
N ARG A 124 11.75 20.37 2.27
CA ARG A 124 12.86 21.18 2.73
C ARG A 124 12.22 22.46 3.25
N SER A 125 12.04 22.53 4.56
CA SER A 125 11.79 23.75 5.30
C SER A 125 12.97 24.66 5.00
N ARG A 126 12.88 25.42 3.91
CA ARG A 126 13.82 26.50 3.62
C ARG A 126 13.56 27.53 4.73
N SER A 127 14.39 27.49 5.75
CA SER A 127 14.61 28.59 6.68
C SER A 127 15.05 29.80 5.86
N SER A 128 14.11 30.64 5.44
CA SER A 128 14.40 31.95 4.89
C SER A 128 14.42 32.96 6.03
N ALA A 129 15.53 33.00 6.77
CA ALA A 129 15.90 34.18 7.54
C ALA A 129 16.33 35.25 6.54
N SER A 130 15.41 36.15 6.16
CA SER A 130 15.76 37.35 5.39
C SER A 130 16.02 38.49 6.38
N ALA A 131 17.31 38.78 6.60
CA ALA A 131 17.74 40.04 7.17
C ALA A 131 17.59 41.14 6.11
N ARG A 132 16.85 42.20 6.42
CA ARG A 132 16.88 43.45 5.66
C ARG A 132 17.52 44.55 6.50
N SER A 133 18.68 44.98 6.07
CA SER A 133 19.44 46.12 6.59
C SER A 133 18.91 47.46 6.04
N SER A 134 19.13 48.49 6.86
CA SER A 134 19.44 49.89 6.53
C SER A 134 18.38 50.79 5.88
N VAL A 135 17.82 51.68 6.70
CA VAL A 135 17.77 53.13 6.42
C VAL A 135 18.07 53.86 7.74
N GLY A 136 19.15 54.64 7.77
CA GLY A 136 19.53 55.46 8.91
C GLY A 136 19.07 56.91 8.76
N HIS A 137 18.84 57.60 9.89
CA HIS A 137 19.17 59.01 10.03
C HIS A 137 19.34 59.41 11.51
N ARG A 138 20.43 60.16 11.76
CA ARG A 138 20.87 60.72 13.04
C ARG A 138 19.88 61.78 13.56
N GLY A 139 19.69 61.80 14.87
CA GLY A 139 19.15 62.93 15.62
C GLY A 139 19.67 62.90 17.05
N SER A 140 20.78 63.61 17.29
CA SER A 140 21.27 63.97 18.63
C SER A 140 20.20 64.80 19.35
N LEU A 141 20.02 64.59 20.66
CA LEU A 141 20.18 65.65 21.69
C LEU A 141 19.68 65.22 23.07
N LYS A 142 20.55 65.55 24.04
CA LYS A 142 20.29 65.99 25.42
C LYS A 142 19.69 65.00 26.41
N GLY A 143 20.57 64.65 27.36
CA GLY A 143 20.18 64.10 28.64
C GLY A 143 19.42 65.09 29.52
N SER A 144 18.73 64.52 30.49
CA SER A 144 18.35 65.17 31.73
C SER A 144 18.41 64.10 32.82
N GLN A 145 18.97 64.52 33.93
CA GLN A 145 19.42 63.71 35.07
C GLN A 145 18.25 63.31 36.01
N PRO A 146 18.52 62.59 37.12
CA PRO A 146 17.64 61.58 37.72
C PRO A 146 16.74 62.12 38.83
N ARG A 147 15.78 61.32 39.30
CA ARG A 147 15.26 61.44 40.66
C ARG A 147 15.57 60.19 41.47
N ARG A 148 16.30 60.42 42.56
CA ARG A 148 16.63 59.48 43.63
C ARG A 148 16.04 60.07 44.93
N PHE A 149 15.73 59.18 45.87
CA PHE A 149 15.36 59.39 47.29
C PHE A 149 13.86 59.66 47.57
N LYS A 150 13.20 59.03 48.56
CA LYS A 150 13.66 58.44 49.84
C LYS A 150 12.70 57.33 50.36
N SER A 151 13.25 56.38 51.11
CA SER A 151 12.59 55.43 52.02
C SER A 151 12.15 56.10 53.33
N SER A 152 11.28 55.40 54.10
CA SER A 152 11.03 55.40 55.55
C SER A 152 11.23 56.69 56.37
#